data_AF-A0A417FQ01-F1
#
_entry.id   AF-A0A417FQ01-F1
#
_cell.length_a   1.000
_cell.length_b   1.000
_cell.length_c   1.000
_cell.angle_alpha   90.00
_cell.angle_beta   90.00
_cell.angle_gamma   90.00
#
_symmetry.space_group_name_H-M   'P 1'
#
loop_
_entity.id
_entity.type
_entity.pdbx_description
1 polymer ?
#
loop_
_entity_poly.entity_id
_entity_poly.type
_entity_poly.pdbx_seq_one_letter_code
_entity_poly.pdbx_strand_id
1 'polypeptide(L)'
;MIFEKHYDLRGKHAALSPSQPYWLTYSDEQLYQKYVSSYAQTMGTSLHELAETLIGHGLKLKKSDELTVLSHLLNDGIPRNVIDMERIYGNFRNYVNDGVGYKLIPEQILYYSPYCYGTADAISFRNNFLRIHDLKTGTSPAKMEQLLVYAALFCLEYKIKPGEIEVELCIYQNDEIIHDEPTADDILPVMDCIIQHCRTMERIHEEGM
;
A
#
# COMPACT_ATOMS: atom_id res chain seq x y z
N MET A 1 -9.22 15.44 46.25
CA MET A 1 -9.74 15.08 44.93
C MET A 1 -9.13 13.74 44.55
N ILE A 2 -9.93 12.76 44.16
CA ILE A 2 -9.46 11.45 43.66
C ILE A 2 -9.82 11.44 42.17
N PHE A 3 -8.85 11.21 41.29
CA PHE A 3 -9.08 11.12 39.85
C PHE A 3 -9.53 9.71 39.46
N GLU A 4 -10.50 9.62 38.55
CA GLU A 4 -10.93 8.35 37.97
C GLU A 4 -9.82 7.69 37.16
N LYS A 5 -9.80 6.34 37.17
CA LYS A 5 -8.73 5.54 36.58
C LYS A 5 -9.24 4.83 35.32
N HIS A 6 -8.72 5.23 34.16
CA HIS A 6 -9.05 4.64 32.85
C HIS A 6 -7.82 3.92 32.26
N TYR A 7 -7.36 2.85 32.92
CA TYR A 7 -6.12 2.14 32.55
C TYR A 7 -6.16 1.55 31.13
N ASP A 8 -7.34 1.20 30.65
CA ASP A 8 -7.62 0.66 29.32
C ASP A 8 -7.42 1.67 28.18
N LEU A 9 -7.35 2.97 28.50
CA LEU A 9 -7.13 4.05 27.52
C LEU A 9 -5.66 4.48 27.40
N ARG A 10 -4.75 3.93 28.21
CA ARG A 10 -3.35 4.34 28.23
C ARG A 10 -2.69 4.08 26.87
N GLY A 11 -2.15 5.14 26.26
CA GLY A 11 -1.48 5.08 24.95
C GLY A 11 -2.42 5.01 23.74
N LYS A 12 -3.75 5.02 23.95
CA LYS A 12 -4.73 5.07 22.87
C LYS A 12 -4.98 6.53 22.46
N HIS A 13 -5.22 6.74 21.18
CA HIS A 13 -5.62 8.04 20.63
C HIS A 13 -7.09 7.98 20.21
N ALA A 14 -7.86 9.00 20.59
CA ALA A 14 -9.26 9.14 20.20
C ALA A 14 -9.40 10.09 19.01
N ALA A 15 -10.45 9.91 18.19
CA ALA A 15 -10.76 10.80 17.07
C ALA A 15 -10.94 12.27 17.51
N LEU A 16 -11.48 12.48 18.72
CA LEU A 16 -11.66 13.78 19.35
C LEU A 16 -10.63 13.98 20.48
N SER A 17 -9.35 13.77 20.18
CA SER A 17 -8.27 13.93 21.16
C SER A 17 -8.14 15.38 21.64
N PRO A 18 -8.01 15.65 22.95
CA PRO A 18 -7.78 17.00 23.46
C PRO A 18 -6.42 17.58 23.04
N SER A 19 -5.45 16.74 22.64
CA SER A 19 -4.16 17.19 22.11
C SER A 19 -4.25 17.81 20.70
N GLN A 20 -5.40 17.66 20.01
CA GLN A 20 -5.66 18.20 18.68
C GLN A 20 -7.04 18.87 18.66
N PRO A 21 -7.22 20.04 19.31
CA PRO A 21 -8.54 20.62 19.58
C PRO A 21 -9.25 21.22 18.35
N TYR A 22 -8.70 21.06 17.14
CA TYR A 22 -9.28 21.59 15.90
C TYR A 22 -10.71 21.10 15.63
N TRP A 23 -11.09 19.94 16.18
CA TRP A 23 -12.44 19.39 16.05
C TRP A 23 -13.52 20.22 16.77
N LEU A 24 -13.16 21.13 17.68
CA LEU A 24 -14.12 22.03 18.35
C LEU A 24 -14.86 22.94 17.37
N THR A 25 -14.28 23.20 16.20
CA THR A 25 -14.86 24.08 15.18
C THR A 25 -15.39 23.31 13.98
N TYR A 26 -15.38 21.98 14.02
CA TYR A 26 -15.83 21.17 12.89
C TYR A 26 -17.35 21.22 12.75
N SER A 27 -17.84 21.33 11.52
CA SER A 27 -19.22 20.98 11.20
C SER A 27 -19.44 19.47 11.30
N ASP A 28 -20.70 19.04 11.34
CA ASP A 28 -21.07 17.62 11.31
C ASP A 28 -20.47 16.90 10.09
N GLU A 29 -20.41 17.58 8.94
CA GLU A 29 -19.78 17.06 7.72
C GLU A 29 -18.27 16.85 7.92
N GLN A 30 -17.56 17.80 8.52
CA GLN A 30 -16.12 17.66 8.78
C GLN A 30 -15.83 16.55 9.79
N LEU A 31 -16.69 16.39 10.81
CA LEU A 31 -16.62 15.26 11.75
C LEU A 31 -16.82 13.93 11.02
N TYR A 32 -17.81 13.86 10.13
CA TYR A 32 -18.09 12.67 9.33
C TYR A 32 -16.92 12.31 8.42
N GLN A 33 -16.36 13.27 7.69
CA GLN A 33 -15.19 13.04 6.83
C GLN A 33 -13.97 12.58 7.62
N LYS A 34 -13.76 13.15 8.82
CA LYS A 34 -12.69 12.70 9.72
C LYS A 34 -12.92 11.27 10.21
N TYR A 35 -14.16 10.92 10.51
CA TYR A 35 -14.57 9.56 10.88
C TYR A 35 -14.29 8.58 9.74
N VAL A 36 -14.77 8.84 8.52
CA VAL A 36 -14.49 8.00 7.34
C VAL A 36 -12.99 7.84 7.11
N SER A 37 -12.24 8.95 7.15
CA SER A 37 -10.78 8.94 6.94
C SER A 37 -10.02 8.12 7.99
N SER A 38 -10.57 7.97 9.19
CA SER A 38 -9.94 7.15 10.25
C SER A 38 -9.93 5.65 9.93
N TYR A 39 -10.82 5.18 9.05
CA TYR A 39 -10.88 3.80 8.59
C TYR A 39 -10.07 3.54 7.31
N ALA A 40 -9.53 4.58 6.67
CA ALA A 40 -8.85 4.42 5.38
C ALA A 40 -7.68 3.42 5.43
N GLN A 41 -6.88 3.47 6.50
CA GLN A 41 -5.76 2.54 6.68
C GLN A 41 -6.24 1.09 6.88
N THR A 42 -7.19 0.87 7.81
CA THR A 42 -7.74 -0.46 8.09
C THR A 42 -8.45 -1.05 6.89
N MET A 43 -9.17 -0.22 6.12
CA MET A 43 -9.81 -0.63 4.87
C MET A 43 -8.79 -1.01 3.79
N GLY A 44 -7.71 -0.25 3.65
CA GLY A 44 -6.59 -0.62 2.80
C GLY A 44 -6.03 -1.99 3.19
N THR A 45 -5.65 -2.18 4.46
CA THR A 45 -5.11 -3.46 4.97
C THR A 45 -6.05 -4.63 4.70
N SER A 46 -7.33 -4.49 5.04
CA SER A 46 -8.36 -5.53 4.79
C SER A 46 -8.46 -5.92 3.31
N LEU A 47 -8.38 -4.93 2.40
CA LEU A 47 -8.40 -5.19 0.97
C LEU A 47 -7.11 -5.88 0.48
N HIS A 48 -5.94 -5.49 0.97
CA HIS A 48 -4.69 -6.16 0.61
C HIS A 48 -4.67 -7.63 1.07
N GLU A 49 -5.13 -7.91 2.30
CA GLU A 49 -5.26 -9.28 2.82
C GLU A 49 -6.21 -10.13 1.96
N LEU A 50 -7.35 -9.56 1.55
CA LEU A 50 -8.27 -10.23 0.64
C LEU A 50 -7.64 -10.44 -0.75
N ALA A 51 -6.93 -9.45 -1.29
CA ALA A 51 -6.27 -9.57 -2.58
C ALA A 51 -5.16 -10.62 -2.56
N GLU A 52 -4.34 -10.67 -1.51
CA GLU A 52 -3.32 -11.70 -1.31
C GLU A 52 -3.95 -13.09 -1.40
N THR A 53 -5.05 -13.31 -0.66
CA THR A 53 -5.80 -14.56 -0.66
C THR A 53 -6.30 -14.91 -2.07
N LEU A 54 -6.92 -13.97 -2.77
CA LEU A 54 -7.51 -14.21 -4.09
C LEU A 54 -6.44 -14.46 -5.15
N ILE A 55 -5.40 -13.64 -5.20
CA ILE A 55 -4.29 -13.76 -6.15
C ILE A 55 -3.54 -15.07 -5.92
N GLY A 56 -3.19 -15.40 -4.66
CA GLY A 56 -2.48 -16.63 -4.30
C GLY A 56 -3.22 -17.91 -4.68
N HIS A 57 -4.56 -17.89 -4.65
CA HIS A 57 -5.39 -19.01 -5.06
C HIS A 57 -5.84 -18.96 -6.54
N GLY A 58 -5.44 -17.94 -7.30
CA GLY A 58 -5.83 -17.78 -8.70
C GLY A 58 -7.32 -17.47 -8.91
N LEU A 59 -7.97 -16.86 -7.92
CA LEU A 59 -9.40 -16.58 -7.92
C LEU A 59 -9.67 -15.18 -8.47
N LYS A 60 -10.29 -15.12 -9.66
CA LYS A 60 -10.74 -13.87 -10.28
C LYS A 60 -12.09 -13.43 -9.75
N LEU A 61 -12.31 -12.11 -9.72
CA LEU A 61 -13.55 -11.46 -9.35
C LEU A 61 -14.34 -11.02 -10.60
N LYS A 62 -15.65 -11.28 -10.61
CA LYS A 62 -16.61 -10.84 -11.65
C LYS A 62 -17.33 -9.58 -11.19
N LYS A 63 -17.96 -8.82 -12.10
CA LYS A 63 -18.75 -7.62 -11.72
C LYS A 63 -19.82 -7.88 -10.64
N SER A 64 -20.31 -9.10 -10.50
CA SER A 64 -21.33 -9.50 -9.52
C SER A 64 -20.79 -9.77 -8.12
N ASP A 65 -19.48 -9.84 -7.93
CA ASP A 65 -18.87 -10.33 -6.68
C ASP A 65 -18.63 -9.21 -5.65
N GLU A 66 -19.26 -8.05 -5.85
CA GLU A 66 -19.17 -6.87 -4.96
C GLU A 66 -19.60 -7.21 -3.53
N LEU A 67 -20.66 -8.02 -3.38
CA LEU A 67 -21.16 -8.44 -2.07
C LEU A 67 -20.15 -9.28 -1.29
N THR A 68 -19.29 -10.04 -1.98
CA THR A 68 -18.22 -10.81 -1.33
C THR A 68 -17.19 -9.88 -0.70
N VAL A 69 -16.77 -8.85 -1.43
CA VAL A 69 -15.82 -7.84 -0.93
C VAL A 69 -16.44 -7.02 0.19
N LEU A 70 -17.69 -6.59 0.03
CA LEU A 70 -18.42 -5.89 1.09
C LEU A 70 -18.54 -6.74 2.36
N SER A 71 -18.87 -8.02 2.22
CA SER A 71 -18.97 -8.92 3.38
C SER A 71 -17.63 -9.08 4.09
N HIS A 72 -16.52 -9.14 3.37
CA HIS A 72 -15.17 -9.18 3.94
C HIS A 72 -14.88 -7.93 4.79
N LEU A 73 -15.09 -6.75 4.20
CA LEU A 73 -14.88 -5.46 4.90
C LEU A 73 -15.73 -5.34 6.18
N LEU A 74 -17.00 -5.76 6.12
CA LEU A 74 -17.89 -5.74 7.28
C LEU A 74 -17.42 -6.70 8.38
N ASN A 75 -16.90 -7.88 8.02
CA ASN A 75 -16.37 -8.85 8.97
C ASN A 75 -15.12 -8.32 9.69
N ASP A 76 -14.32 -7.50 9.02
CA ASP A 76 -13.15 -6.82 9.60
C ASP A 76 -13.52 -5.59 10.45
N GLY A 77 -14.83 -5.39 10.71
CA GLY A 77 -15.34 -4.34 11.58
C GLY A 77 -15.40 -2.95 10.93
N ILE A 78 -15.27 -2.88 9.60
CA ILE A 78 -15.38 -1.62 8.87
C ILE A 78 -16.87 -1.27 8.71
N PRO A 79 -17.34 -0.12 9.22
CA PRO A 79 -18.76 0.23 9.20
C PRO A 79 -19.31 0.44 7.77
N ARG A 80 -20.54 -0.03 7.50
CA ARG A 80 -21.17 0.11 6.17
C ARG A 80 -21.20 1.54 5.64
N ASN A 81 -21.38 2.54 6.51
CA ASN A 81 -21.48 3.94 6.12
C ASN A 81 -20.14 4.54 5.67
N VAL A 82 -19.00 3.96 6.07
CA VAL A 82 -17.68 4.41 5.59
C VAL A 82 -17.26 3.75 4.28
N ILE A 83 -17.96 2.70 3.85
CA ILE A 83 -17.63 1.91 2.65
C ILE A 83 -18.38 2.47 1.45
N ASP A 84 -17.61 2.91 0.46
CA ASP A 84 -18.09 3.29 -0.86
C ASP A 84 -17.68 2.21 -1.88
N MET A 85 -18.58 1.25 -2.12
CA MET A 85 -18.30 0.14 -3.03
C MET A 85 -18.24 0.57 -4.49
N GLU A 86 -18.96 1.63 -4.88
CA GLU A 86 -18.94 2.12 -6.26
C GLU A 86 -17.53 2.59 -6.63
N ARG A 87 -16.87 3.30 -5.70
CA ARG A 87 -15.51 3.81 -5.88
C ARG A 87 -14.42 2.77 -5.69
N ILE A 88 -14.62 1.79 -4.80
CA ILE A 88 -13.54 0.85 -4.40
C ILE A 88 -13.52 -0.38 -5.31
N TYR A 89 -14.69 -0.91 -5.66
CA TYR A 89 -14.78 -2.25 -6.22
C TYR A 89 -14.18 -2.35 -7.62
N GLY A 90 -14.30 -1.29 -8.43
CA GLY A 90 -13.77 -1.23 -9.79
C GLY A 90 -12.26 -1.51 -9.83
N ASN A 91 -11.47 -0.69 -9.13
CA ASN A 91 -10.03 -0.88 -9.02
C ASN A 91 -9.66 -2.17 -8.32
N PHE A 92 -10.30 -2.50 -7.20
CA PHE A 92 -9.98 -3.73 -6.45
C PHE A 92 -10.13 -4.98 -7.32
N ARG A 93 -11.23 -5.08 -8.07
CA ARG A 93 -11.48 -6.17 -8.99
C ARG A 93 -10.42 -6.24 -10.09
N ASN A 94 -10.07 -5.10 -10.68
CA ASN A 94 -9.07 -5.06 -11.76
C ASN A 94 -7.70 -5.49 -11.22
N TYR A 95 -7.27 -4.94 -10.09
CA TYR A 95 -6.04 -5.30 -9.40
C TYR A 95 -5.93 -6.81 -9.14
N VAL A 96 -6.95 -7.42 -8.52
CA VAL A 96 -6.97 -8.87 -8.28
C VAL A 96 -6.92 -9.67 -9.58
N ASN A 97 -7.70 -9.27 -10.58
CA ASN A 97 -7.80 -10.01 -11.85
C ASN A 97 -6.51 -9.96 -12.66
N ASP A 98 -5.81 -8.82 -12.63
CA ASP A 98 -4.51 -8.61 -13.25
C ASP A 98 -3.43 -9.33 -12.45
N GLY A 99 -3.50 -9.31 -11.12
CA GLY A 99 -2.69 -10.14 -10.23
C GLY A 99 -2.72 -11.62 -10.62
N VAL A 100 -3.92 -12.18 -10.78
CA VAL A 100 -4.09 -13.57 -11.26
C VAL A 100 -3.63 -13.73 -12.71
N GLY A 101 -3.97 -12.79 -13.59
CA GLY A 101 -3.68 -12.86 -15.02
C GLY A 101 -2.18 -12.86 -15.34
N TYR A 102 -1.42 -11.98 -14.68
CA TYR A 102 0.01 -11.83 -14.84
C TYR A 102 0.83 -12.74 -13.91
N LYS A 103 0.15 -13.57 -13.09
CA LYS A 103 0.78 -14.49 -12.14
C LYS A 103 1.69 -13.75 -11.15
N LEU A 104 1.18 -12.65 -10.61
CA LEU A 104 1.85 -11.88 -9.58
C LEU A 104 1.91 -12.68 -8.28
N ILE A 105 2.99 -12.46 -7.54
CA ILE A 105 3.20 -12.93 -6.18
C ILE A 105 2.78 -11.77 -5.27
N PRO A 106 1.71 -11.92 -4.48
CA PRO A 106 1.29 -10.88 -3.55
C PRO A 106 2.21 -10.81 -2.32
N GLU A 107 2.25 -9.65 -1.67
CA GLU A 107 2.95 -9.42 -0.40
C GLU A 107 4.43 -9.88 -0.39
N GLN A 108 5.13 -9.68 -1.51
CA GLN A 108 6.53 -10.10 -1.63
C GLN A 108 7.46 -9.08 -0.96
N ILE A 109 8.17 -9.55 0.06
CA ILE A 109 9.23 -8.77 0.71
C ILE A 109 10.42 -8.64 -0.25
N LEU A 110 10.91 -7.40 -0.39
CA LEU A 110 12.18 -7.07 -1.00
C LEU A 110 13.13 -6.47 0.04
N TYR A 111 14.37 -6.90 0.02
CA TYR A 111 15.38 -6.57 1.02
C TYR A 111 16.71 -6.20 0.38
N TYR A 112 17.23 -5.03 0.74
CA TYR A 112 18.60 -4.63 0.41
C TYR A 112 19.50 -4.51 1.65
N SER A 113 19.01 -3.90 2.72
CA SER A 113 19.77 -3.72 3.97
C SER A 113 18.83 -3.63 5.19
N PRO A 114 19.35 -3.67 6.43
CA PRO A 114 18.54 -3.46 7.65
C PRO A 114 17.81 -2.11 7.69
N TYR A 115 18.21 -1.15 6.84
CA TYR A 115 17.63 0.19 6.76
C TYR A 115 16.79 0.40 5.49
N CYS A 116 16.75 -0.57 4.58
CA CYS A 116 16.03 -0.46 3.32
C CYS A 116 15.48 -1.82 2.89
N TYR A 117 14.20 -2.02 3.22
CA TYR A 117 13.38 -3.15 2.84
C TYR A 117 11.91 -2.71 2.80
N GLY A 118 11.06 -3.48 2.14
CA GLY A 118 9.63 -3.23 2.07
C GLY A 118 8.89 -4.39 1.43
N THR A 119 7.56 -4.33 1.46
CA THR A 119 6.70 -5.36 0.87
C THR A 119 5.98 -4.77 -0.32
N ALA A 120 6.19 -5.34 -1.51
CA ALA A 120 5.42 -4.99 -2.68
C ALA A 120 4.05 -5.68 -2.62
N ASP A 121 2.97 -4.94 -2.89
CA ASP A 121 1.61 -5.51 -2.83
C ASP A 121 1.47 -6.69 -3.78
N ALA A 122 1.98 -6.57 -5.01
CA ALA A 122 2.09 -7.67 -5.96
C ALA A 122 3.23 -7.48 -6.97
N ILE A 123 4.00 -8.54 -7.23
CA ILE A 123 5.18 -8.50 -8.12
C ILE A 123 5.29 -9.76 -8.99
N SER A 124 5.83 -9.64 -10.20
CA SER A 124 6.23 -10.79 -11.01
C SER A 124 7.47 -10.48 -11.82
N PHE A 125 8.40 -11.43 -11.90
CA PHE A 125 9.50 -11.39 -12.84
C PHE A 125 9.51 -12.64 -13.71
N ARG A 126 9.24 -12.49 -15.01
CA ARG A 126 9.18 -13.59 -15.99
C ARG A 126 9.64 -13.10 -17.35
N ASN A 127 10.42 -13.90 -18.06
CA ASN A 127 10.88 -13.60 -19.42
C ASN A 127 11.57 -12.22 -19.53
N ASN A 128 12.42 -11.88 -18.55
CA ASN A 128 13.09 -10.57 -18.43
C ASN A 128 12.14 -9.37 -18.34
N PHE A 129 10.91 -9.59 -17.86
CA PHE A 129 9.91 -8.55 -17.67
C PHE A 129 9.48 -8.52 -16.21
N LEU A 130 9.73 -7.40 -15.55
CA LEU A 130 9.34 -7.11 -14.18
C LEU A 130 8.00 -6.35 -14.17
N ARG A 131 7.03 -6.84 -13.39
CA ARG A 131 5.77 -6.15 -13.09
C ARG A 131 5.70 -5.88 -11.61
N ILE A 132 5.38 -4.65 -11.23
CA ILE A 132 5.07 -4.28 -9.85
C ILE A 132 3.74 -3.53 -9.86
N HIS A 133 2.76 -4.07 -9.15
CA HIS A 133 1.39 -3.56 -9.12
C HIS A 133 1.05 -3.20 -7.67
N ASP A 134 0.36 -2.07 -7.49
CA ASP A 134 0.01 -1.53 -6.17
C ASP A 134 -1.43 -1.01 -6.17
N LEU A 135 -2.17 -1.32 -5.11
CA LEU A 135 -3.56 -0.89 -4.94
C LEU A 135 -3.61 0.26 -3.93
N LYS A 136 -4.13 1.42 -4.36
CA LYS A 136 -4.37 2.57 -3.46
C LYS A 136 -5.87 2.83 -3.32
N THR A 137 -6.36 2.76 -2.09
CA THR A 137 -7.77 3.02 -1.73
C THR A 137 -8.02 4.45 -1.22
N GLY A 138 -6.94 5.17 -0.91
CA GLY A 138 -6.99 6.58 -0.50
C GLY A 138 -7.44 7.53 -1.61
N THR A 139 -7.86 8.74 -1.24
CA THR A 139 -8.27 9.81 -2.18
C THR A 139 -7.10 10.61 -2.74
N SER A 140 -6.02 10.76 -1.98
CA SER A 140 -4.84 11.52 -2.39
C SER A 140 -4.18 10.87 -3.61
N PRO A 141 -3.80 11.63 -4.65
CA PRO A 141 -3.14 11.09 -5.82
C PRO A 141 -1.93 10.24 -5.46
N ALA A 142 -1.88 9.02 -6.01
CA ALA A 142 -0.77 8.12 -5.81
C ALA A 142 0.48 8.62 -6.53
N LYS A 143 1.63 8.18 -6.02
CA LYS A 143 2.96 8.60 -6.44
C LYS A 143 3.72 7.39 -6.97
N MET A 144 4.10 7.42 -8.24
CA MET A 144 4.78 6.29 -8.91
C MET A 144 6.19 6.05 -8.36
N GLU A 145 6.78 7.06 -7.71
CA GLU A 145 8.09 7.00 -7.09
C GLU A 145 8.22 5.84 -6.10
N GLN A 146 7.13 5.44 -5.42
CA GLN A 146 7.15 4.27 -4.54
C GLN A 146 7.43 2.96 -5.30
N LEU A 147 6.76 2.74 -6.44
CA LEU A 147 6.97 1.54 -7.24
C LEU A 147 8.34 1.56 -7.94
N LEU A 148 8.84 2.74 -8.31
CA LEU A 148 10.20 2.90 -8.84
C LEU A 148 11.25 2.49 -7.80
N VAL A 149 11.05 2.84 -6.52
CA VAL A 149 11.90 2.37 -5.41
C VAL A 149 11.85 0.85 -5.29
N TYR A 150 10.67 0.22 -5.42
CA TYR A 150 10.57 -1.25 -5.42
C TYR A 150 11.28 -1.88 -6.63
N ALA A 151 11.21 -1.29 -7.82
CA ALA A 151 11.94 -1.77 -8.99
C ALA A 151 13.48 -1.69 -8.78
N ALA A 152 13.96 -0.60 -8.19
CA ALA A 152 15.37 -0.45 -7.82
C ALA A 152 15.79 -1.48 -6.75
N LEU A 153 14.98 -1.68 -5.71
CA LEU A 153 15.23 -2.70 -4.68
C LEU A 153 15.29 -4.10 -5.29
N PHE A 154 14.37 -4.45 -6.17
CA PHE A 154 14.37 -5.73 -6.88
C PHE A 154 15.68 -5.93 -7.65
N CYS A 155 16.13 -4.91 -8.40
CA CYS A 155 17.38 -4.98 -9.14
C CYS A 155 18.60 -5.17 -8.23
N LEU A 156 18.63 -4.48 -7.09
CA LEU A 156 19.71 -4.60 -6.10
C LEU A 156 19.74 -5.98 -5.43
N GLU A 157 18.59 -6.47 -4.97
CA GLU A 157 18.49 -7.74 -4.26
C GLU A 157 18.86 -8.93 -5.15
N TYR A 158 18.30 -8.97 -6.36
CA TYR A 158 18.51 -10.07 -7.31
C TYR A 158 19.70 -9.87 -8.24
N LYS A 159 20.43 -8.76 -8.10
CA LYS A 159 21.62 -8.41 -8.91
C LYS A 159 21.32 -8.36 -10.41
N ILE A 160 20.13 -7.88 -10.76
CA ILE A 160 19.67 -7.71 -12.13
C ILE A 160 20.01 -6.29 -12.59
N LYS A 161 20.58 -6.16 -13.80
CA LYS A 161 20.84 -4.83 -14.36
C LYS A 161 19.55 -4.28 -14.97
N PRO A 162 19.14 -3.05 -14.64
CA PRO A 162 17.93 -2.45 -15.22
C PRO A 162 17.92 -2.46 -16.75
N GLY A 163 19.07 -2.26 -17.40
CA GLY A 163 19.19 -2.29 -18.87
C GLY A 163 19.09 -3.67 -19.53
N GLU A 164 18.94 -4.75 -18.75
CA GLU A 164 18.78 -6.12 -19.25
C GLU A 164 17.33 -6.64 -19.12
N ILE A 165 16.42 -5.82 -18.57
CA ILE A 165 15.02 -6.17 -18.33
C ILE A 165 14.09 -5.04 -18.78
N GLU A 166 12.82 -5.39 -19.01
CA GLU A 166 11.72 -4.44 -19.14
C GLU A 166 10.97 -4.34 -17.81
N VAL A 167 10.41 -3.17 -17.50
CA VAL A 167 9.71 -2.90 -16.24
C VAL A 167 8.37 -2.24 -16.52
N GLU A 168 7.32 -2.71 -15.86
CA GLU A 168 5.98 -2.12 -15.85
C GLU A 168 5.57 -1.90 -14.40
N LEU A 169 5.20 -0.65 -14.10
CA LEU A 169 4.65 -0.23 -12.82
C LEU A 169 3.18 0.12 -13.01
N CYS A 170 2.32 -0.37 -12.13
CA CYS A 170 0.88 -0.12 -12.20
C CYS A 170 0.32 0.30 -10.85
N ILE A 171 -0.48 1.37 -10.83
CA ILE A 171 -1.27 1.78 -9.67
C ILE A 171 -2.75 1.73 -9.99
N TYR A 172 -3.53 1.10 -9.13
CA TYR A 172 -4.99 1.05 -9.21
C TYR A 172 -5.58 2.01 -8.17
N GLN A 173 -6.20 3.10 -8.62
CA GLN A 173 -6.76 4.13 -7.73
C GLN A 173 -7.87 4.95 -8.40
N ASN A 174 -8.93 5.30 -7.65
CA ASN A 174 -9.98 6.25 -8.07
C ASN A 174 -10.56 5.99 -9.47
N ASP A 175 -10.89 4.73 -9.76
CA ASP A 175 -11.38 4.20 -11.04
C ASP A 175 -10.39 4.32 -12.22
N GLU A 176 -9.14 4.67 -11.94
CA GLU A 176 -8.05 4.76 -12.91
C GLU A 176 -7.01 3.66 -12.68
N ILE A 177 -6.34 3.26 -13.77
CA ILE A 177 -5.15 2.42 -13.74
C ILE A 177 -4.03 3.26 -14.35
N ILE A 178 -3.06 3.63 -13.53
CA ILE A 178 -1.93 4.47 -13.91
C ILE A 178 -0.77 3.53 -14.23
N HIS A 179 -0.25 3.63 -15.44
CA HIS A 179 0.87 2.83 -15.93
C HIS A 179 2.14 3.67 -16.07
N ASP A 180 3.28 3.07 -15.80
CA ASP A 180 4.60 3.63 -16.10
C ASP A 180 5.57 2.52 -16.53
N GLU A 181 6.46 2.84 -17.47
CA GLU A 181 7.43 1.91 -18.05
C GLU A 181 8.85 2.49 -17.88
N PRO A 182 9.38 2.50 -16.64
CA PRO A 182 10.66 3.14 -16.36
C PRO A 182 11.80 2.41 -17.04
N THR A 183 12.79 3.19 -17.48
CA THR A 183 13.98 2.70 -18.14
C THR A 183 15.14 2.56 -17.15
N ALA A 184 16.28 2.05 -17.65
CA ALA A 184 17.51 2.04 -16.86
C ALA A 184 17.92 3.43 -16.37
N ASP A 185 17.66 4.49 -17.15
CA ASP A 185 18.01 5.87 -16.81
C ASP A 185 17.18 6.39 -15.62
N ASP A 186 15.99 5.83 -15.40
CA ASP A 186 15.12 6.16 -14.26
C ASP A 186 15.47 5.34 -13.01
N ILE A 187 15.80 4.05 -13.20
CA ILE A 187 16.02 3.10 -12.09
C ILE A 187 17.42 3.25 -11.48
N LEU A 188 18.46 3.46 -12.29
CA LEU A 188 19.86 3.53 -11.82
C LEU A 188 20.08 4.65 -10.78
N PRO A 189 19.58 5.90 -10.97
CA PRO A 189 19.71 6.94 -9.95
C PRO A 189 19.07 6.57 -8.60
N VAL A 190 17.95 5.84 -8.62
CA VAL A 190 17.27 5.38 -7.40
C VAL A 190 18.09 4.29 -6.72
N MET A 191 18.67 3.35 -7.48
CA MET A 191 19.59 2.34 -6.94
C MET A 191 20.80 3.00 -6.27
N ASP A 192 21.46 3.95 -6.92
CA ASP A 192 22.61 4.68 -6.37
C ASP A 192 22.24 5.42 -5.08
N CYS A 193 21.06 6.06 -5.06
CA CYS A 193 20.52 6.71 -3.88
C CYS A 193 20.35 5.73 -2.72
N ILE A 194 19.71 4.57 -2.94
CA ILE A 194 19.53 3.51 -1.93
C ILE A 194 20.88 3.07 -1.37
N ILE A 195 21.85 2.76 -2.24
CA ILE A 195 23.19 2.32 -1.85
C ILE A 195 23.86 3.37 -0.95
N GLN A 196 23.86 4.64 -1.38
CA GLN A 196 24.52 5.72 -0.64
C GLN A 196 23.87 6.00 0.72
N HIS A 197 22.53 6.00 0.78
CA HIS A 197 21.81 6.28 2.02
C HIS A 197 21.93 5.13 3.01
N CYS A 198 21.91 3.87 2.56
CA CYS A 198 22.13 2.73 3.44
C CYS A 198 23.52 2.77 4.10
N ARG A 199 24.58 3.05 3.32
CA ARG A 199 25.94 3.22 3.87
C ARG A 199 26.02 4.35 4.89
N THR A 200 25.29 5.45 4.63
CA THR A 200 25.19 6.56 5.59
C THR A 200 24.52 6.12 6.89
N MET A 201 23.42 5.36 6.81
CA MET A 201 22.70 4.85 7.96
C MET A 201 23.53 3.87 8.79
N GLU A 202 24.29 2.99 8.14
CA GLU A 202 25.24 2.09 8.80
C GLU A 202 26.26 2.88 9.63
N ARG A 203 26.88 3.91 9.03
CA ARG A 203 27.84 4.77 9.74
C ARG A 203 27.20 5.51 10.93
N ILE A 204 25.99 6.05 10.77
CA ILE A 204 25.28 6.74 11.86
C ILE A 204 25.00 5.77 13.01
N HIS A 205 24.60 4.53 12.71
CA HIS A 205 24.35 3.52 13.72
C HIS A 205 25.63 3.14 14.47
N GLU A 206 26.74 2.92 13.75
CA GLU A 206 28.06 2.61 14.33
C GLU A 206 28.59 3.74 15.22
N GLU A 207 28.39 5.02 14.84
CA GLU A 207 28.79 6.18 15.62
C GLU A 207 27.95 6.38 16.91
N GLY A 208 26.75 5.80 16.95
CA GLY A 208 25.83 5.89 18.09
C GLY A 208 25.94 4.74 19.10
N MET A 209 26.74 3.72 18.79
CA MET A 209 27.05 2.58 19.69
C MET A 209 28.31 2.85 20.52
#